data_AF-D2JW22-F1
#
_entry.id   AF-D2JW22-F1
#
_cell.length_a   1.000
_cell.length_b   1.000
_cell.length_c   1.000
_cell.angle_alpha   90.00
_cell.angle_beta   90.00
_cell.angle_gamma   90.00
#
_symmetry.space_group_name_H-M   'P 1'
#
loop_
_entity.id
_entity.type
_entity.pdbx_description
1 polymer ?
#
loop_
_entity_poly.entity_id
_entity_poly.type
_entity_poly.pdbx_seq_one_letter_code
_entity_poly.pdbx_strand_id
1 'polypeptide(L)' 'IELANAVLNTLENKESHFKPLYPDELSPEDKIETVAKEIYGASGVTFTPAAKKELEHLTEIGMGNCPV' A
#
# COMPACT_ATOMS: atom_id res chain seq x y z
N ILE A 1 -22.96 5.34 -24.37
CA ILE A 1 -22.81 6.69 -23.77
C ILE A 1 -23.01 6.64 -22.25
N GLU A 2 -23.83 5.73 -21.71
CA GLU A 2 -24.12 5.64 -20.26
C GLU A 2 -22.88 5.66 -19.35
N LEU A 3 -21.86 4.85 -19.65
CA LEU A 3 -20.61 4.87 -18.89
C LEU A 3 -19.95 6.25 -18.88
N ALA A 4 -19.91 6.94 -20.02
CA ALA A 4 -19.31 8.27 -20.11
C ALA A 4 -20.10 9.30 -19.27
N ASN A 5 -21.44 9.25 -19.31
CA ASN A 5 -22.27 10.13 -18.48
C ASN A 5 -22.08 9.85 -16.98
N ALA A 6 -21.95 8.58 -16.58
CA ALA A 6 -21.68 8.21 -15.19
C ALA A 6 -20.30 8.70 -14.70
N VAL A 7 -19.28 8.66 -15.56
CA VAL A 7 -17.95 9.21 -15.27
C VAL A 7 -18.03 10.73 -15.12
N LEU A 8 -18.66 11.44 -16.07
CA LEU A 8 -18.84 12.91 -15.99
C LEU A 8 -19.57 13.32 -14.70
N ASN A 9 -20.67 12.65 -14.38
CA ASN A 9 -21.41 12.90 -13.14
C ASN A 9 -20.55 12.67 -11.88
N THR A 10 -19.66 11.67 -11.90
CA THR A 10 -18.73 11.41 -10.79
C THR A 10 -17.71 12.54 -10.65
N LEU A 11 -17.15 13.01 -11.77
CA LEU A 11 -16.19 14.12 -11.78
C LEU A 11 -16.82 15.45 -11.32
N GLU A 12 -18.08 15.70 -11.67
CA GLU A 12 -18.78 16.93 -11.31
C GLU A 12 -19.28 16.96 -9.86
N ASN A 13 -19.68 15.81 -9.31
CA ASN A 13 -20.44 15.77 -8.05
C ASN A 13 -19.76 15.00 -6.91
N LYS A 14 -18.59 14.38 -7.13
CA LYS A 14 -17.85 13.67 -6.07
C LYS A 14 -16.41 14.19 -5.99
N GLU A 15 -16.08 14.77 -4.85
CA GLU A 15 -14.71 15.16 -4.56
C GLU A 15 -13.83 13.91 -4.31
N SER A 16 -12.61 13.93 -4.86
CA SER A 16 -11.61 12.90 -4.61
C SER A 16 -10.77 13.28 -3.41
N HIS A 17 -10.72 12.41 -2.40
CA HIS A 17 -9.78 12.51 -1.28
C HIS A 17 -8.67 11.47 -1.40
N PHE A 18 -8.13 11.34 -2.61
CA PHE A 18 -7.06 10.40 -2.89
C PHE A 18 -5.86 10.64 -1.97
N LYS A 19 -5.39 9.55 -1.37
CA LYS A 19 -4.12 9.46 -0.67
C LYS A 19 -3.51 8.08 -0.94
N PRO A 20 -2.18 7.94 -0.96
CA PRO A 20 -1.54 6.63 -0.91
C PRO A 20 -2.04 5.82 0.28
N LEU A 21 -2.01 4.50 0.15
CA LEU A 21 -2.48 3.60 1.20
C LEU A 21 -1.66 3.76 2.49
N TYR A 22 -0.37 4.05 2.35
CA TYR A 22 0.58 4.26 3.44
C TYR A 22 1.62 5.34 3.07
N PRO A 23 2.26 5.99 4.06
CA PRO A 23 3.41 6.86 3.84
C PRO A 23 4.72 6.05 3.62
N ASP A 24 5.68 6.64 2.91
CA ASP A 24 6.95 5.96 2.54
C ASP A 24 7.85 5.66 3.75
N GLU A 25 7.65 6.35 4.88
CA GLU A 25 8.42 6.19 6.11
C GLU A 25 7.99 4.98 6.96
N LEU A 26 6.92 4.27 6.58
CA LEU A 26 6.59 2.99 7.22
C LEU A 26 7.71 1.98 7.03
N SER A 27 7.88 1.08 8.01
CA SER A 27 8.78 -0.06 7.85
C SER A 27 8.33 -0.94 6.66
N PRO A 28 9.25 -1.61 5.95
CA PRO A 28 8.89 -2.57 4.91
C PRO A 28 7.86 -3.61 5.38
N GLU A 29 7.97 -4.09 6.62
CA GLU A 29 7.02 -5.01 7.23
C GLU A 29 5.61 -4.39 7.35
N ASP A 30 5.51 -3.14 7.85
CA ASP A 30 4.23 -2.45 8.02
C ASP A 30 3.59 -2.13 6.67
N LYS A 31 4.39 -1.80 5.64
CA LYS A 31 3.90 -1.60 4.27
C LYS A 31 3.26 -2.87 3.72
N ILE A 32 3.95 -4.00 3.84
CA ILE A 32 3.46 -5.32 3.40
C ILE A 32 2.18 -5.68 4.16
N GLU A 33 2.16 -5.48 5.48
CA GLU A 33 0.99 -5.80 6.30
C GLU A 33 -0.21 -4.89 6.00
N THR A 34 0.03 -3.61 5.71
CA THR A 34 -1.03 -2.65 5.32
C THR A 34 -1.71 -3.12 4.03
N VAL A 35 -0.95 -3.50 3.01
CA VAL A 35 -1.53 -4.04 1.75
C VAL A 35 -2.31 -5.32 2.03
N ALA A 36 -1.74 -6.24 2.81
CA ALA A 36 -2.38 -7.51 3.12
C ALA A 36 -3.73 -7.32 3.84
N LYS A 37 -3.80 -6.41 4.82
CA LYS A 37 -5.02 -6.15 5.60
C LYS A 37 -6.05 -5.35 4.83
N GLU A 38 -5.67 -4.20 4.26
CA GLU A 38 -6.61 -3.23 3.70
C GLU A 38 -7.09 -3.63 2.29
N ILE A 39 -6.23 -4.29 1.49
CA ILE A 39 -6.55 -4.64 0.10
C ILE A 39 -6.93 -6.11 -0.04
N TYR A 40 -6.20 -7.02 0.61
CA TYR A 40 -6.46 -8.46 0.49
C TYR A 40 -7.39 -9.01 1.59
N GLY A 41 -7.67 -8.22 2.65
CA GLY A 41 -8.53 -8.66 3.75
C GLY A 41 -7.90 -9.73 4.65
N ALA A 42 -6.56 -9.82 4.68
CA ALA A 42 -5.85 -10.74 5.54
C ALA A 42 -5.95 -10.33 7.02
N SER A 43 -5.83 -11.29 7.93
CA SER A 43 -5.73 -11.00 9.37
C SER A 43 -4.36 -10.45 9.78
N GLY A 44 -3.33 -10.70 8.98
CA GLY A 44 -1.94 -10.29 9.23
C GLY A 44 -0.97 -11.02 8.31
N VAL A 45 0.32 -10.80 8.54
CA VAL A 45 1.41 -11.37 7.73
C VAL A 45 2.36 -12.15 8.64
N THR A 46 2.86 -13.29 8.16
CA THR A 46 3.91 -14.06 8.83
C THR A 46 5.15 -14.10 7.95
N PHE A 47 6.26 -13.62 8.48
CA PHE A 47 7.54 -13.62 7.78
C PHE A 47 8.40 -14.81 8.20
N THR A 48 8.99 -15.50 7.22
CA THR A 48 10.01 -16.52 7.50
C THR A 48 11.28 -15.86 8.03
N PRO A 49 12.17 -16.60 8.72
CA PRO A 49 13.44 -16.04 9.19
C PRO A 49 14.30 -15.46 8.06
N ALA A 50 14.29 -16.09 6.88
CA ALA A 50 15.02 -15.59 5.71
C ALA A 50 14.45 -14.26 5.20
N ALA A 51 13.12 -14.12 5.17
CA ALA A 51 12.47 -12.88 4.75
C ALA A 51 12.78 -11.73 5.72
N LYS A 52 12.71 -11.96 7.04
CA LYS A 52 13.07 -10.93 8.03
C LYS A 52 14.51 -10.43 7.85
N LYS A 53 15.45 -11.36 7.69
CA LYS A 53 16.86 -11.02 7.45
C LYS A 53 17.05 -10.17 6.19
N GLU A 54 16.30 -10.46 5.13
CA GLU A 54 16.38 -9.68 3.89
C GLU A 54 15.77 -8.29 4.06
N LEU A 55 14.63 -8.15 4.75
CA LEU A 55 14.02 -6.84 5.02
C LEU A 55 14.92 -5.96 5.89
N GLU A 56 15.60 -6.54 6.88
CA GLU A 56 16.64 -5.87 7.65
C GLU A 56 17.78 -5.40 6.74
N HIS A 57 18.32 -6.29 5.90
CA HIS A 57 19.40 -5.94 4.97
C HIS A 57 19.02 -4.81 4.00
N LEU A 58 17.82 -4.87 3.41
CA LEU A 58 17.30 -3.83 2.52
C LEU A 58 17.19 -2.48 3.23
N THR A 59 16.77 -2.49 4.50
CA THR A 59 16.72 -1.28 5.32
C THR A 59 18.11 -0.72 5.57
N GLU A 60 19.10 -1.56 5.90
CA GLU A 60 20.49 -1.16 6.15
C GLU A 60 21.15 -0.50 4.93
N ILE A 61 20.85 -0.96 3.71
CA ILE A 61 21.39 -0.37 2.47
C ILE A 61 20.60 0.85 1.99
N GLY A 62 19.65 1.35 2.78
CA GLY A 62 18.90 2.57 2.49
C GLY A 62 17.64 2.39 1.64
N MET A 63 17.17 1.15 1.46
CA MET A 63 15.95 0.84 0.68
C MET A 63 14.68 0.77 1.55
N GLY A 64 14.76 1.02 2.85
CA GLY A 64 13.61 0.92 3.77
C GLY A 64 12.43 1.82 3.41
N ASN A 65 12.70 2.97 2.77
CA ASN A 65 11.67 3.93 2.37
C ASN A 65 11.11 3.68 0.96
N CYS A 66 11.57 2.65 0.26
CA CYS A 66 10.99 2.28 -1.03
C CYS A 66 9.56 1.75 -0.86
N PRO A 67 8.67 1.94 -1.85
CA PRO A 67 7.35 1.33 -1.84
C PRO A 67 7.43 -0.19 -2.01
N VAL A 68 6.39 -0.88 -1.56
CA VAL A 68 6.15 -2.33 -1.68
C VAL A 68 5.09 -2.61 -2.73
#